data_AF-A0A166EFH0-F1
#
_entry.id   AF-A0A166EFH0-F1
#
_cell.length_a   1.000
_cell.length_b   1.000
_cell.length_c   1.000
_cell.angle_alpha   90.00
_cell.angle_beta   90.00
_cell.angle_gamma   90.00
#
_symmetry.space_group_name_H-M   'P 1'
#
loop_
_entity.id
_entity.type
_entity.pdbx_description
1 polymer ?
#
loop_
_entity_poly.entity_id
_entity_poly.type
_entity_poly.pdbx_seq_one_letter_code
_entity_poly.pdbx_strand_id
1 'polypeptide(L)'
;MPIYLDKHAELLKPRAGELWRPSNGVEGDLFEERLCACCTKSGPNGKSCSISLAAFFHDVDHPNYPKEWVISEKGQPSCTAHERCLLAV
;
A
#
# COMPACT_ATOMS: atom_id res chain seq x y z
N MET A 1 -0.74 11.07 8.21
CA MET A 1 -0.60 10.11 9.32
C MET A 1 0.14 8.88 8.83
N PRO A 2 1.10 8.31 9.59
CA PRO A 2 1.69 7.01 9.29
C PRO A 2 0.70 5.87 9.61
N ILE A 3 0.80 4.74 8.91
CA ILE A 3 -0.07 3.57 9.15
C ILE A 3 0.39 2.86 10.43
N TYR A 4 1.70 2.65 10.55
CA TYR A 4 2.31 2.18 11.79
C TYR A 4 2.86 3.34 12.62
N LEU A 5 2.80 3.21 13.94
CA LEU A 5 3.58 4.08 14.83
C LEU A 5 5.07 3.97 14.51
N ASP A 6 5.82 5.05 14.71
CA ASP A 6 7.25 5.12 14.38
C ASP A 6 8.04 3.96 14.98
N LYS A 7 7.80 3.62 16.25
CA LYS A 7 8.45 2.49 16.93
C LYS A 7 8.22 1.14 16.23
N HIS A 8 7.06 0.92 15.62
CA HIS A 8 6.76 -0.30 14.89
C HIS A 8 7.37 -0.28 13.50
N ALA A 9 7.37 0.89 12.85
CA ALA A 9 8.00 1.06 11.55
C ALA A 9 9.52 0.86 11.61
N GLU A 10 10.19 1.32 12.67
CA GLU A 10 11.62 1.06 12.89
C GLU A 10 11.96 -0.44 12.87
N LEU A 11 11.11 -1.28 13.46
CA LEU A 11 11.30 -2.74 13.47
C LEU A 11 11.17 -3.37 12.07
N LEU A 12 10.52 -2.69 11.13
CA LEU A 12 10.27 -3.19 9.79
C LEU A 12 11.24 -2.66 8.73
N LYS A 13 12.08 -1.66 9.05
CA LYS A 13 13.11 -1.17 8.12
C LYS A 13 14.04 -2.26 7.56
N PRO A 14 14.47 -3.29 8.33
CA PRO A 14 15.30 -4.37 7.78
C PRO A 14 14.60 -5.19 6.68
N ARG A 15 13.27 -5.08 6.56
CA ARG A 15 12.43 -5.79 5.60
C ARG A 15 12.04 -4.90 4.41
N ALA A 16 12.68 -3.75 4.24
CA ALA A 16 12.40 -2.85 3.12
C ALA A 16 12.51 -3.59 1.77
N GLY A 17 11.52 -3.39 0.91
CA GLY A 17 11.37 -4.06 -0.38
C GLY A 17 10.66 -5.41 -0.33
N GLU A 18 10.45 -6.02 0.84
CA GLU A 18 9.62 -7.22 0.96
C GLU A 18 8.14 -6.92 0.63
N LEU A 19 7.46 -7.91 0.06
CA LEU A 19 6.02 -7.83 -0.20
C LEU A 19 5.25 -7.60 1.10
N TRP A 20 4.26 -6.73 1.02
CA TRP A 20 3.40 -6.38 2.15
C TRP A 20 1.96 -6.79 1.88
N ARG A 21 1.29 -7.33 2.91
CA ARG A 21 -0.16 -7.51 2.98
C ARG A 21 -0.65 -6.98 4.33
N PRO A 22 -1.90 -6.48 4.41
CA PRO A 22 -2.47 -6.13 5.70
C PRO A 22 -2.67 -7.40 6.55
N SER A 23 -2.44 -7.29 7.86
CA SER A 23 -2.71 -8.36 8.82
C SER A 23 -4.20 -8.53 9.10
N ASN A 24 -5.00 -7.49 8.87
CA ASN A 24 -6.44 -7.46 9.10
C ASN A 24 -7.12 -6.33 8.30
N GLY A 25 -8.45 -6.28 8.33
CA GLY A 25 -9.25 -5.29 7.59
C GLY A 25 -8.93 -3.84 7.96
N VAL A 26 -8.72 -3.52 9.23
CA VAL A 26 -8.43 -2.14 9.68
C VAL A 26 -7.11 -1.63 9.11
N GLU A 27 -6.09 -2.49 9.07
CA GLU A 27 -4.80 -2.15 8.46
C GLU A 27 -4.92 -1.95 6.94
N GLY A 28 -5.79 -2.75 6.30
CA GLY A 28 -6.16 -2.57 4.89
C GLY A 28 -6.82 -1.20 4.66
N ASP A 29 -7.84 -0.86 5.45
CA ASP A 29 -8.57 0.40 5.34
C ASP A 29 -7.63 1.60 5.51
N LEU A 30 -6.72 1.57 6.49
CA LEU A 30 -5.72 2.62 6.70
C LEU A 30 -4.78 2.78 5.50
N PHE A 31 -4.38 1.67 4.87
CA PHE A 31 -3.56 1.71 3.66
C PHE A 31 -4.33 2.33 2.50
N GLU A 32 -5.57 1.90 2.29
CA GLU A 32 -6.41 2.41 1.21
C GLU A 32 -6.69 3.90 1.38
N GLU A 33 -7.09 4.35 2.57
CA GLU A 33 -7.33 5.76 2.87
C GLU A 33 -6.06 6.60 2.65
N ARG A 34 -4.90 6.09 3.06
CA ARG A 34 -3.65 6.88 3.06
C ARG A 34 -2.98 6.96 1.69
N LEU A 35 -3.05 5.89 0.90
CA LEU A 35 -2.36 5.76 -0.37
C LEU A 35 -3.34 5.68 -1.54
N CYS A 36 -4.28 4.74 -1.51
CA CYS A 36 -5.14 4.49 -2.67
C CYS A 36 -6.13 5.62 -2.92
N ALA A 37 -6.77 6.18 -1.88
CA ALA A 37 -7.81 7.19 -2.01
C ALA A 37 -7.32 8.48 -2.68
N CYS A 38 -6.06 8.87 -2.46
CA CYS A 38 -5.44 10.06 -3.05
C CYS A 38 -4.55 9.76 -4.27
N CYS A 39 -4.56 8.52 -4.77
CA CYS A 39 -3.81 8.16 -5.97
C CYS A 39 -4.54 8.68 -7.21
N THR A 40 -3.81 9.18 -8.21
CA THR A 40 -4.39 9.60 -9.51
C THR A 40 -5.11 8.47 -10.25
N LYS A 41 -4.79 7.23 -9.90
CA LYS A 41 -5.41 5.98 -10.41
C LYS A 41 -6.69 5.60 -9.64
N SER A 42 -7.12 6.44 -8.70
CA SER A 42 -8.36 6.27 -7.94
C SER A 42 -9.49 7.04 -8.62
N GLY A 43 -10.59 6.37 -8.94
CA GLY A 43 -11.81 7.03 -9.40
C GLY A 43 -12.65 6.22 -10.41
N PRO A 44 -13.91 6.63 -10.65
CA PRO A 44 -14.82 5.95 -11.57
C PRO A 44 -14.45 6.11 -13.06
N ASN A 45 -13.66 7.11 -13.43
CA ASN A 45 -13.36 7.48 -14.82
C ASN A 45 -11.86 7.40 -15.20
N GLY A 46 -11.01 6.69 -14.46
CA GLY A 46 -9.57 6.73 -14.69
C GLY A 46 -8.79 5.52 -14.17
N LYS A 47 -8.99 4.37 -14.83
CA LYS A 47 -8.34 3.07 -14.64
C LYS A 47 -8.44 2.55 -13.20
N SER A 48 -9.50 1.78 -12.93
CA SER A 48 -9.59 0.90 -11.75
C SER A 48 -8.23 0.27 -11.48
N CYS A 49 -7.59 0.71 -10.39
CA CYS A 49 -6.24 0.27 -10.05
C CYS A 49 -6.24 -1.25 -9.85
N SER A 50 -5.74 -1.99 -10.84
CA SER A 50 -5.73 -3.45 -10.81
C SER A 50 -4.84 -4.01 -9.71
N ILE A 51 -3.92 -3.19 -9.18
CA ILE A 51 -3.02 -3.55 -8.08
C ILE A 51 -3.83 -3.79 -6.80
N SER A 52 -4.71 -2.85 -6.39
CA SER A 52 -5.50 -3.04 -5.17
C SER A 52 -6.43 -4.24 -5.29
N LEU A 53 -7.07 -4.38 -6.47
CA LEU A 53 -7.92 -5.53 -6.76
C LEU A 53 -7.14 -6.86 -6.69
N ALA A 54 -5.92 -6.91 -7.24
CA ALA A 54 -5.08 -8.10 -7.17
C ALA A 54 -4.65 -8.43 -5.74
N ALA A 55 -4.34 -7.43 -4.90
CA ALA A 55 -4.01 -7.63 -3.48
C ALA A 55 -5.16 -8.25 -2.68
N PHE A 56 -6.41 -7.93 -3.03
CA PHE A 56 -7.59 -8.50 -2.39
C PHE A 56 -7.99 -9.87 -2.93
N PHE A 57 -7.65 -10.16 -4.19
CA PHE A 57 -8.07 -11.39 -4.86
C PHE A 57 -7.07 -12.54 -4.67
N HIS A 58 -5.79 -12.23 -4.44
CA HIS A 58 -4.71 -13.21 -4.36
C HIS A 58 -4.06 -13.24 -2.97
N ASP A 59 -3.60 -14.42 -2.56
CA ASP A 59 -2.70 -14.54 -1.40
C ASP A 59 -1.30 -13.99 -1.72
N VAL A 60 -0.56 -13.57 -0.68
CA VAL A 60 0.75 -12.87 -0.83
C VAL A 60 1.83 -13.70 -1.53
N ASP A 61 1.74 -15.02 -1.49
CA ASP A 61 2.64 -15.95 -2.17
C ASP A 61 2.16 -16.33 -3.58
N HIS A 62 0.96 -15.90 -3.97
CA HIS A 62 0.41 -16.18 -5.28
C HIS A 62 1.20 -15.42 -6.37
N PRO A 63 1.49 -16.03 -7.54
CA PRO A 63 2.28 -15.39 -8.60
C PRO A 63 1.71 -14.05 -9.12
N ASN A 64 0.40 -13.87 -8.97
CA ASN A 64 -0.32 -12.66 -9.39
C ASN A 64 -0.57 -11.66 -8.25
N TYR A 65 -0.04 -11.90 -7.03
CA TYR A 65 -0.05 -10.89 -5.99
C TYR A 65 0.76 -9.67 -6.46
N PRO A 66 0.27 -8.43 -6.22
CA PRO A 66 0.97 -7.24 -6.70
C PRO A 66 2.35 -7.12 -6.08
N LYS A 67 3.35 -6.88 -6.92
CA LYS A 67 4.74 -6.65 -6.49
C LYS A 67 4.96 -5.24 -5.96
N GLU A 68 3.99 -4.37 -6.18
CA GLU A 68 4.06 -2.96 -5.84
C GLU A 68 3.80 -2.70 -4.36
N TRP A 69 3.00 -3.55 -3.72
CA TRP A 69 2.70 -3.44 -2.29
C TRP A 69 3.86 -4.02 -1.48
N VAL A 70 4.64 -3.11 -0.88
CA VAL A 70 5.91 -3.45 -0.22
C VAL A 70 6.07 -2.70 1.10
N ILE A 71 7.00 -3.16 1.91
CA ILE A 71 7.53 -2.39 3.04
C ILE A 71 8.51 -1.35 2.48
N SER A 72 8.30 -0.07 2.79
CA SER A 72 9.22 1.01 2.38
C SER A 72 10.50 1.04 3.23
N GLU A 73 11.49 1.82 2.78
CA GLU A 73 12.71 2.18 3.55
C GLU A 73 12.41 2.80 4.93
N LYS A 74 11.21 3.34 5.13
CA LYS A 74 10.76 3.89 6.41
C LYS A 74 10.07 2.85 7.30
N GLY A 75 10.01 1.59 6.86
CA GLY A 75 9.27 0.51 7.52
C GLY A 75 7.76 0.69 7.50
N GLN A 76 7.24 1.59 6.66
CA GLN A 76 5.80 1.78 6.44
C GLN A 76 5.34 0.96 5.25
N PRO A 77 4.09 0.44 5.25
CA PRO A 77 3.45 -0.09 4.06
C PRO A 77 3.43 0.96 2.95
N SER A 78 3.73 0.55 1.72
CA SER A 78 3.81 1.45 0.57
C SER A 78 3.39 0.77 -0.72
N CYS A 79 3.13 1.57 -1.75
CA CYS A 79 2.92 1.12 -3.11
C CYS A 79 3.93 1.81 -4.03
N THR A 80 4.79 1.04 -4.72
CA THR A 80 5.82 1.60 -5.63
C THR A 80 5.23 2.23 -6.90
N ALA A 81 3.99 1.90 -7.25
CA ALA A 81 3.24 2.50 -8.35
C ALA A 81 2.29 3.63 -7.92
N HIS A 82 2.36 4.08 -6.66
CA HIS A 82 1.54 5.17 -6.16
C HIS A 82 1.90 6.50 -6.84
N GLU A 83 0.89 7.16 -7.39
CA GLU A 83 1.01 8.48 -8.02
C GLU A 83 0.28 9.50 -7.16
N ARG A 84 1.05 10.36 -6.51
CA ARG A 84 0.52 11.37 -5.58
C ARG A 84 -0.29 12.43 -6.34
N CYS A 85 -1.49 12.74 -5.85
CA CYS A 85 -2.21 13.95 -6.27
C CYS A 85 -1.49 15.21 -5.77
N LEU A 86 -1.25 16.19 -6.65
CA LEU A 86 -0.56 17.46 -6.35
C LEU A 86 -1.34 18.43 -5.44
N LEU A 87 -2.40 17.97 -4.78
CA LEU A 87 -3.24 18.78 -3.89
C LEU A 87 -3.22 18.19 -2.49
N ALA A 88 -2.12 18.41 -1.77
CA ALA A 88 -2.09 18.31 -0.32
C ALA A 88 -1.24 19.49 0.18
N VAL A 89 -1.93 20.58 0.52
CA VAL A 89 -1.39 21.68 1.33
C VAL A 89 -1.29 21.21 2.77
#